data_AF-A0A536VA04-F1
#
_entry.id   AF-A0A536VA04-F1
#
_cell.length_a   1.000
_cell.length_b   1.000
_cell.length_c   1.000
_cell.angle_alpha   90.00
_cell.angle_beta   90.00
_cell.angle_gamma   90.00
#
_symmetry.space_group_name_H-M   'P 1'
#
loop_
_entity.id
_entity.type
_entity.pdbx_description
1 polymer ?
#
loop_
_entity_poly.entity_id
_entity_poly.type
_entity_poly.pdbx_seq_one_letter_code
_entity_poly.pdbx_strand_id
1 'polypeptide(L)'
;MNTYEQYWHEFVDRRDGKKAWDEYTPYELRMVGTFVRLGWRDRAHELLPFFLAGRRPAAWNQWAEVVGQDPRKVRFLGDMPHGWVASDFIRSLLDVFAYEREADHALVLAAGVPREWLTASGVAVKGLRTPYGRLSYTLKKQADRVTLRLAAGSRLPPGGFVFIWPEDQPPPPARVNGKPSAWQGNELHIAELPATVVVNARR
;
A
#
# COMPACT_ATOMS: atom_id res chain seq x y z
N MET A 1 -7.39 -5.92 21.91
CA MET A 1 -6.31 -4.92 22.06
C MET A 1 -6.44 -3.95 20.89
N ASN A 2 -6.73 -2.67 21.15
CA ASN A 2 -7.21 -1.71 20.14
C ASN A 2 -6.12 -0.73 19.65
N THR A 3 -4.86 -1.15 19.67
CA THR A 3 -3.68 -0.27 19.54
C THR A 3 -3.67 0.52 18.23
N TYR A 4 -4.02 -0.11 17.11
CA TYR A 4 -4.01 0.55 15.80
C TYR A 4 -5.16 1.55 15.61
N GLU A 5 -6.34 1.29 16.19
CA GLU A 5 -7.44 2.26 16.20
C GLU A 5 -7.11 3.45 17.12
N GLN A 6 -6.45 3.21 18.26
CA GLN A 6 -6.01 4.30 19.10
C GLN A 6 -5.01 5.20 18.35
N TYR A 7 -4.02 4.61 17.69
CA TYR A 7 -3.10 5.36 16.84
C TYR A 7 -3.85 6.15 15.76
N TRP A 8 -4.84 5.53 15.10
CA TRP A 8 -5.66 6.18 14.09
C TRP A 8 -6.38 7.42 14.63
N HIS A 9 -7.05 7.31 15.78
CA HIS A 9 -7.72 8.45 16.41
C HIS A 9 -6.72 9.56 16.76
N GLU A 10 -5.57 9.23 17.35
CA GLU A 10 -4.55 10.21 17.69
C GLU A 10 -3.95 10.90 16.46
N PHE A 11 -3.78 10.16 15.35
CA PHE A 11 -3.36 10.72 14.07
C PHE A 11 -4.40 11.70 13.52
N VAL A 12 -5.67 11.30 13.49
CA VAL A 12 -6.77 12.14 12.98
C VAL A 12 -6.89 13.42 13.81
N ASP A 13 -6.87 13.32 15.13
CA ASP A 13 -6.95 14.50 16.00
C ASP A 13 -5.75 15.44 15.81
N ARG A 14 -4.56 14.89 15.55
CA ARG A 14 -3.34 15.68 15.25
C ARG A 14 -3.45 16.38 13.88
N ARG A 15 -3.84 15.64 12.85
CA ARG A 15 -4.00 16.16 11.47
C ARG A 15 -5.06 17.24 11.39
N ASP A 16 -6.19 17.03 12.05
CA ASP A 16 -7.35 17.93 12.02
C ASP A 16 -7.21 19.11 13.02
N GLY A 17 -6.10 19.20 13.76
CA GLY A 17 -5.82 20.27 14.71
C GLY A 17 -6.66 20.22 15.99
N LYS A 18 -7.30 19.09 16.29
CA LYS A 18 -8.08 18.85 17.53
C LYS A 18 -7.16 18.57 18.73
N LYS A 19 -5.96 18.06 18.48
CA LYS A 19 -4.91 17.82 19.48
C LYS A 19 -3.68 18.66 19.13
N ALA A 20 -3.28 19.53 20.05
CA ALA A 20 -2.03 20.27 19.92
C ALA A 20 -0.83 19.30 19.89
N TRP A 21 0.16 19.59 19.06
CA TRP A 21 1.38 18.80 18.93
C TRP A 21 2.54 19.72 18.58
N ASP A 22 3.73 19.48 19.13
CA ASP A 22 4.93 20.29 18.84
C ASP A 22 5.79 19.62 17.76
N GLU A 23 5.90 18.30 17.81
CA GLU A 23 6.69 17.51 16.87
C GLU A 23 6.17 16.08 16.77
N TYR A 24 6.63 15.38 15.72
CA TYR A 24 6.45 13.95 15.55
C TYR A 24 7.70 13.33 14.94
N THR A 25 7.81 12.02 15.07
CA THR A 25 8.86 11.26 14.39
C THR A 25 8.36 10.73 13.04
N PRO A 26 9.05 11.00 11.92
CA PRO A 26 8.68 10.42 10.63
C PRO A 26 8.77 8.90 10.56
N TYR A 27 9.34 8.23 11.57
CA TYR A 27 9.23 6.77 11.73
C TYR A 27 7.78 6.27 11.75
N GLU A 28 6.83 7.13 12.10
CA GLU A 28 5.40 6.86 12.01
C GLU A 28 4.93 6.47 10.58
N LEU A 29 5.72 6.77 9.53
CA LEU A 29 5.47 6.29 8.16
C LEU A 29 5.32 4.77 8.07
N ARG A 30 5.90 4.00 9.00
CA ARG A 30 5.72 2.54 9.08
C ARG A 30 4.25 2.13 9.17
N MET A 31 3.40 3.00 9.73
CA MET A 31 1.98 2.77 9.90
C MET A 31 1.22 2.67 8.58
N VAL A 32 1.74 3.26 7.49
CA VAL A 32 1.17 3.10 6.15
C VAL A 32 1.15 1.62 5.75
N GLY A 33 2.28 0.93 5.86
CA GLY A 33 2.37 -0.50 5.55
C GLY A 33 1.51 -1.35 6.49
N THR A 34 1.49 -1.01 7.78
CA THR A 34 0.61 -1.67 8.76
C THR A 34 -0.87 -1.54 8.38
N PHE A 35 -1.34 -0.34 8.03
CA PHE A 35 -2.73 -0.11 7.66
C PHE A 35 -3.10 -0.84 6.38
N VAL A 36 -2.20 -0.88 5.39
CA VAL A 36 -2.40 -1.71 4.19
C VAL A 36 -2.61 -3.18 4.56
N ARG A 37 -1.76 -3.72 5.44
CA ARG A 37 -1.83 -5.13 5.88
C ARG A 37 -3.07 -5.44 6.73
N LEU A 38 -3.61 -4.45 7.44
CA LEU A 38 -4.88 -4.54 8.17
C LEU A 38 -6.12 -4.40 7.25
N GLY A 39 -5.94 -4.13 5.96
CA GLY A 39 -7.03 -3.85 5.03
C GLY A 39 -7.59 -2.43 5.14
N TRP A 40 -6.96 -1.54 5.90
CA TRP A 40 -7.35 -0.14 6.08
C TRP A 40 -6.78 0.75 4.95
N ARG A 41 -7.12 0.38 3.71
CA ARG A 41 -6.61 1.01 2.49
C ARG A 41 -6.73 2.53 2.52
N ASP A 42 -7.93 3.05 2.78
CA ASP A 42 -8.20 4.47 2.69
C ASP A 42 -7.47 5.25 3.81
N ARG A 43 -7.44 4.69 5.02
CA ARG A 43 -6.69 5.27 6.15
C ARG A 43 -5.19 5.35 5.85
N ALA A 44 -4.61 4.36 5.15
CA ALA A 44 -3.21 4.40 4.74
C ALA A 44 -2.91 5.59 3.81
N HIS A 45 -3.86 5.95 2.94
CA HIS A 45 -3.75 7.11 2.04
C HIS A 45 -4.06 8.45 2.71
N GLU A 46 -4.70 8.45 3.88
CA GLU A 46 -4.83 9.64 4.71
C GLU A 46 -3.52 9.97 5.45
N LEU A 47 -2.73 8.96 5.81
CA LEU A 47 -1.41 9.12 6.45
C LEU A 47 -0.38 9.76 5.50
N LEU A 48 -0.34 9.29 4.25
CA LEU A 48 0.72 9.63 3.29
C LEU A 48 0.87 11.15 3.06
N PRO A 49 -0.18 11.93 2.72
CA PRO A 49 -0.07 13.37 2.51
C PRO A 49 0.45 14.12 3.74
N PHE A 50 0.00 13.74 4.94
CA PHE A 50 0.44 14.36 6.19
C PHE A 50 1.95 14.20 6.40
N PHE A 51 2.47 12.98 6.26
CA PHE A 51 3.89 12.74 6.43
C PHE A 51 4.73 13.31 5.29
N LEU A 52 4.24 13.25 4.04
CA LEU A 52 4.93 13.84 2.88
C LEU A 52 5.03 15.37 2.98
N ALA A 53 4.13 16.04 3.73
CA ALA A 53 4.24 17.47 4.01
C ALA A 53 5.39 17.81 4.99
N GLY A 54 5.88 16.83 5.75
CA GLY A 54 7.03 16.98 6.64
C GLY A 54 8.39 17.02 5.95
N ARG A 55 8.46 16.75 4.64
CA ARG A 55 9.72 16.70 3.89
C ARG A 55 10.38 18.07 3.79
N ARG A 56 11.67 18.15 4.13
CA ARG A 56 12.46 19.39 4.04
C ARG A 56 13.93 19.16 3.61
N PRO A 57 14.51 20.10 2.86
CA PRO A 57 13.80 21.06 2.02
C PRO A 57 12.95 20.31 0.98
N ALA A 58 11.82 20.89 0.54
CA ALA A 58 10.84 20.18 -0.30
C ALA A 58 11.45 19.57 -1.57
N ALA A 59 12.47 20.22 -2.13
CA ALA A 59 13.19 19.75 -3.33
C ALA A 59 14.00 18.45 -3.12
N TRP A 60 14.34 18.08 -1.88
CA TRP A 60 15.18 16.90 -1.62
C TRP A 60 14.37 15.61 -1.46
N ASN A 61 13.06 15.71 -1.22
CA ASN A 61 12.20 14.57 -0.91
C ASN A 61 12.68 13.76 0.32
N GLN A 62 13.14 14.44 1.37
CA GLN A 62 13.76 13.83 2.55
C GLN A 62 13.15 14.36 3.85
N TRP A 63 13.33 13.62 4.93
CA TRP A 63 12.92 13.99 6.28
C TRP A 63 14.13 14.12 7.19
N ALA A 64 13.96 14.86 8.28
CA ALA A 64 14.81 14.76 9.45
C ALA A 64 14.33 13.61 10.37
N GLU A 65 15.08 13.31 11.43
CA GLU A 65 14.65 12.34 12.44
C GLU A 65 13.41 12.82 13.23
N VAL A 66 13.28 14.13 13.40
CA VAL A 66 12.15 14.80 14.07
C VAL A 66 11.59 15.91 13.18
N VAL A 67 10.26 15.96 13.06
CA VAL A 67 9.56 17.02 12.33
C VAL A 67 8.72 17.84 13.31
N GLY A 68 9.04 19.14 13.39
CA GLY A 68 8.28 20.11 14.17
C GLY A 68 7.08 20.70 13.43
N GLN A 69 6.04 21.09 14.17
CA GLN A 69 4.89 21.82 13.65
C GLN A 69 5.30 23.21 13.16
N ASP A 70 6.04 23.98 13.97
CA ASP A 70 6.66 25.24 13.57
C ASP A 70 8.08 24.98 13.03
N PRO A 71 8.32 25.20 11.72
CA PRO A 71 9.62 24.98 11.09
C PRO A 71 10.70 25.99 11.49
N ARG A 72 10.32 27.15 12.07
CA ARG A 72 11.26 28.21 12.47
C ARG A 72 11.64 28.11 13.95
N LYS A 73 10.92 27.31 14.74
CA LYS A 73 11.24 27.08 16.14
C LYS A 73 12.54 26.27 16.25
N VAL A 74 13.50 26.80 17.01
CA VAL A 74 14.76 26.13 17.32
C VAL A 74 14.48 24.83 18.05
N ARG A 75 14.97 23.71 17.51
CA ARG A 75 14.84 22.37 18.09
C ARG A 75 15.95 21.46 17.60
N PHE A 76 16.13 20.34 18.29
CA PHE A 76 16.92 19.23 17.77
C PHE A 76 16.13 18.52 16.67
N LEU A 77 16.73 18.34 15.50
CA LEU A 77 16.09 17.69 14.34
C LEU A 77 16.65 16.28 14.05
N GLY A 78 17.81 15.94 14.60
CA GLY A 78 18.64 14.83 14.14
C GLY A 78 19.37 15.14 12.82
N ASP A 79 19.78 14.11 12.09
CA ASP A 79 20.37 14.23 10.75
C ASP A 79 19.30 14.46 9.67
N MET A 80 19.70 15.10 8.57
CA MET A 80 18.85 15.36 7.41
C MET A 80 19.73 15.41 6.15
N PRO A 81 19.57 14.49 5.19
CA PRO A 81 18.52 13.48 5.09
C PRO A 81 18.70 12.30 6.07
N HIS A 82 17.61 11.87 6.70
CA HIS A 82 17.62 10.74 7.62
C HIS A 82 17.34 9.41 6.92
N GLY A 83 18.39 8.61 6.73
CA GLY A 83 18.34 7.41 5.89
C GLY A 83 17.42 6.30 6.41
N TRP A 84 17.26 6.15 7.73
CA TRP A 84 16.41 5.10 8.31
C TRP A 84 14.92 5.40 8.08
N VAL A 85 14.50 6.66 8.19
CA VAL A 85 13.15 7.08 7.81
C VAL A 85 12.92 6.88 6.31
N ALA A 86 13.90 7.21 5.45
CA ALA A 86 13.78 6.96 4.02
C ALA A 86 13.59 5.46 3.71
N SER A 87 14.30 4.57 4.42
CA SER A 87 14.12 3.13 4.31
C SER A 87 12.71 2.68 4.75
N ASP A 88 12.22 3.19 5.88
CA ASP A 88 10.86 2.89 6.36
C ASP A 88 9.78 3.37 5.38
N PHE A 89 9.94 4.58 4.83
CA PHE A 89 9.04 5.08 3.77
C PHE A 89 9.01 4.14 2.57
N ILE A 90 10.19 3.76 2.05
CA ILE A 90 10.28 2.90 0.87
C ILE A 90 9.62 1.56 1.17
N ARG A 91 9.95 0.92 2.30
CA ARG A 91 9.38 -0.38 2.69
C ARG A 91 7.86 -0.31 2.83
N SER A 92 7.33 0.71 3.50
CA SER A 92 5.89 0.87 3.68
C SER A 92 5.16 1.24 2.39
N LEU A 93 5.78 2.02 1.51
CA LEU A 93 5.20 2.32 0.20
C LEU A 93 5.23 1.09 -0.72
N LEU A 94 6.21 0.20 -0.61
CA LEU A 94 6.20 -1.05 -1.38
C LEU A 94 5.02 -1.95 -1.00
N ASP A 95 4.65 -2.01 0.28
CA ASP A 95 3.50 -2.79 0.76
C ASP A 95 2.16 -2.36 0.09
N VAL A 96 2.05 -1.10 -0.38
CA VAL A 96 0.90 -0.63 -1.18
C VAL A 96 0.71 -1.49 -2.44
N PHE A 97 1.82 -1.85 -3.09
CA PHE A 97 1.81 -2.55 -4.36
C PHE A 97 1.90 -4.06 -4.20
N ALA A 98 2.76 -4.54 -3.30
CA ALA A 98 2.89 -5.95 -2.99
C ALA A 98 3.66 -6.16 -1.69
N TYR A 99 3.27 -7.20 -0.94
CA TYR A 99 4.01 -7.64 0.23
C TYR A 99 3.96 -9.14 0.41
N GLU A 100 4.96 -9.69 1.10
CA GLU A 100 4.94 -11.08 1.54
C GLU A 100 4.05 -11.24 2.78
N ARG A 101 3.15 -12.21 2.72
CA ARG A 101 2.45 -12.75 3.88
C ARG A 101 3.21 -13.97 4.38
N GLU A 102 3.90 -13.79 5.49
CA GLU A 102 4.78 -14.83 6.06
C GLU A 102 4.02 -16.11 6.44
N ALA A 103 2.76 -15.99 6.87
CA ALA A 103 1.96 -17.11 7.36
C ALA A 103 1.76 -18.24 6.33
N ASP A 104 1.73 -17.91 5.04
CA ASP A 104 1.50 -18.86 3.95
C ASP A 104 2.48 -18.70 2.79
N HIS A 105 3.51 -17.86 2.93
CA HIS A 105 4.50 -17.57 1.89
C HIS A 105 3.85 -17.08 0.57
N ALA A 106 2.70 -16.42 0.66
CA ALA A 106 2.04 -15.80 -0.48
C ALA A 106 2.57 -14.39 -0.72
N LEU A 107 2.53 -13.97 -1.99
CA LEU A 107 2.75 -12.57 -2.34
C LEU A 107 1.39 -11.89 -2.54
N VAL A 108 1.02 -11.04 -1.59
CA VAL A 108 -0.21 -10.24 -1.64
C VAL A 108 -0.01 -9.07 -2.59
N LEU A 109 -0.98 -8.84 -3.47
CA LEU A 109 -0.93 -7.89 -4.57
C LEU A 109 -1.96 -6.79 -4.39
N ALA A 110 -1.51 -5.55 -4.64
CA ALA A 110 -2.34 -4.35 -4.78
C ALA A 110 -3.26 -4.05 -3.57
N ALA A 111 -2.97 -4.60 -2.39
CA ALA A 111 -3.79 -4.42 -1.20
C ALA A 111 -3.98 -2.94 -0.84
N GLY A 112 -2.93 -2.14 -1.00
CA GLY A 112 -2.96 -0.71 -0.72
C GLY A 112 -3.19 0.17 -1.94
N VAL A 113 -3.34 -0.36 -3.16
CA VAL A 113 -3.47 0.50 -4.36
C VAL A 113 -4.77 1.32 -4.27
N PRO A 114 -4.73 2.67 -4.41
CA PRO A 114 -5.94 3.49 -4.41
C PRO A 114 -6.90 3.12 -5.54
N ARG A 115 -8.20 3.20 -5.26
CA ARG A 115 -9.26 2.84 -6.21
C ARG A 115 -9.31 3.79 -7.40
N GLU A 116 -9.09 5.07 -7.13
CA GLU A 116 -9.06 6.14 -8.12
C GLU A 116 -7.91 5.96 -9.13
N TRP A 117 -6.82 5.28 -8.74
CA TRP A 117 -5.77 4.94 -9.70
C TRP A 117 -6.24 3.88 -10.68
N LEU A 118 -7.10 2.95 -10.24
CA LEU A 118 -7.61 1.88 -11.10
C LEU A 118 -8.53 2.41 -12.18
N THR A 119 -9.40 3.37 -11.84
CA THR A 119 -10.34 4.00 -12.78
C THR A 119 -9.70 5.06 -13.68
N ALA A 120 -8.58 5.65 -13.26
CA ALA A 120 -7.78 6.55 -14.09
C ALA A 120 -6.95 5.77 -15.14
N SER A 121 -5.63 5.72 -14.99
CA SER A 121 -4.74 5.04 -15.94
C SER A 121 -4.45 3.58 -15.57
N GLY A 122 -4.85 3.14 -14.37
CA GLY A 122 -4.39 1.90 -13.77
C GLY A 122 -2.99 2.02 -13.17
N VAL A 123 -2.48 0.89 -12.69
CA VAL A 123 -1.15 0.73 -12.10
C VAL A 123 -0.35 -0.28 -12.90
N ALA A 124 0.95 -0.01 -13.07
CA ALA A 124 1.91 -0.96 -13.62
C ALA A 124 3.11 -1.07 -12.68
N VAL A 125 3.36 -2.29 -12.19
CA VAL A 125 4.56 -2.65 -11.44
C VAL A 125 5.49 -3.39 -12.39
N LYS A 126 6.75 -2.93 -12.51
CA LYS A 126 7.75 -3.52 -13.41
C LYS A 126 9.02 -3.88 -12.65
N GLY A 127 9.30 -5.18 -12.55
CA GLY A 127 10.55 -5.71 -12.04
C GLY A 127 10.79 -5.44 -10.55
N LEU A 128 9.73 -5.25 -9.75
CA LEU A 128 9.82 -5.09 -8.30
C LEU A 128 10.53 -6.31 -7.70
N ARG A 129 11.58 -6.08 -6.92
CA ARG A 129 12.30 -7.17 -6.26
C ARG A 129 11.53 -7.62 -5.03
N THR A 130 11.27 -8.92 -4.95
CA THR A 130 10.62 -9.59 -3.82
C THR A 130 11.52 -10.73 -3.35
N PRO A 131 11.27 -11.31 -2.16
CA PRO A 131 11.99 -12.50 -1.69
C PRO A 131 11.94 -13.68 -2.67
N TYR A 132 10.90 -13.73 -3.52
CA TYR A 132 10.69 -14.80 -4.49
C TYR A 132 11.26 -14.50 -5.87
N GLY A 133 11.67 -13.26 -6.16
CA GLY A 133 12.21 -12.88 -7.48
C GLY A 133 11.65 -11.54 -7.95
N ARG A 134 11.58 -11.33 -9.28
CA ARG A 134 11.01 -10.10 -9.83
C ARG A 134 9.49 -10.23 -9.98
N LEU A 135 8.74 -9.26 -9.51
CA LEU A 135 7.31 -9.11 -9.75
C LEU A 135 7.06 -8.07 -10.84
N SER A 136 6.21 -8.40 -11.82
CA SER A 136 5.62 -7.41 -12.72
C SER A 136 4.14 -7.71 -12.93
N TYR A 137 3.30 -6.68 -12.77
CA TYR A 137 1.88 -6.78 -13.06
C TYR A 137 1.29 -5.46 -13.55
N THR A 138 0.14 -5.52 -14.19
CA THR A 138 -0.71 -4.35 -14.45
C THR A 138 -2.09 -4.56 -13.84
N LEU A 139 -2.66 -3.53 -13.24
CA LEU A 139 -4.01 -3.56 -12.67
C LEU A 139 -4.78 -2.32 -13.13
N LYS A 140 -5.96 -2.51 -13.72
CA LYS A 140 -6.82 -1.40 -14.15
C LYS A 140 -8.29 -1.75 -14.05
N LYS A 141 -9.13 -0.74 -13.91
CA LYS A 141 -10.59 -0.82 -13.99
C LYS A 141 -11.05 -0.01 -15.20
N GLN A 142 -11.70 -0.66 -16.15
CA GLN A 142 -12.29 -0.01 -17.33
C GLN A 142 -13.79 -0.26 -17.29
N ALA A 143 -14.57 0.81 -17.11
CA ALA A 143 -15.98 0.71 -16.76
C ALA A 143 -16.16 -0.28 -15.59
N ASP A 144 -16.97 -1.32 -15.79
CA ASP A 144 -17.29 -2.32 -14.78
C ASP A 144 -16.33 -3.52 -14.80
N ARG A 145 -15.18 -3.42 -15.48
CA ARG A 145 -14.24 -4.54 -15.62
C ARG A 145 -12.90 -4.24 -14.96
N VAL A 146 -12.56 -4.98 -13.92
CA VAL A 146 -11.22 -5.00 -13.31
C VAL A 146 -10.38 -6.07 -13.99
N THR A 147 -9.17 -5.71 -14.42
CA THR A 147 -8.22 -6.63 -15.05
C THR A 147 -6.86 -6.53 -14.36
N LEU A 148 -6.42 -7.64 -13.78
CA LEU A 148 -5.04 -7.84 -13.30
C LEU A 148 -4.31 -8.73 -14.31
N ARG A 149 -3.10 -8.37 -14.69
CA ARG A 149 -2.22 -9.21 -15.53
C ARG A 149 -0.89 -9.40 -14.83
N LEU A 150 -0.53 -10.64 -14.53
CA LEU A 150 0.77 -11.06 -14.01
C LEU A 150 1.66 -11.50 -15.16
N ALA A 151 2.88 -10.97 -15.21
CA ALA A 151 3.82 -11.24 -16.29
C ALA A 151 4.46 -12.64 -16.18
N ALA A 152 4.73 -13.28 -17.32
CA ALA A 152 5.40 -14.59 -17.37
C ALA A 152 6.82 -14.57 -16.78
N GLY A 153 7.51 -13.42 -16.81
CA GLY A 153 8.83 -13.24 -16.23
C GLY A 153 8.84 -13.08 -14.71
N SER A 154 7.68 -13.15 -14.05
CA SER A 154 7.61 -13.23 -12.60
C SER A 154 7.90 -14.63 -12.08
N ARG A 155 8.30 -14.72 -10.81
CA ARG A 155 8.49 -16.02 -10.14
C ARG A 155 7.32 -16.29 -9.22
N LEU A 156 6.73 -17.48 -9.37
CA LEU A 156 5.62 -17.94 -8.53
C LEU A 156 6.13 -18.16 -7.09
N PRO A 157 5.57 -17.49 -6.08
CA PRO A 157 5.85 -17.76 -4.67
C PRO A 157 5.35 -19.16 -4.26
N PRO A 158 5.90 -19.77 -3.19
CA PRO A 158 5.40 -21.05 -2.66
C PRO A 158 3.90 -21.00 -2.32
N GLY A 159 3.43 -19.92 -1.70
CA GLY A 159 2.00 -19.68 -1.41
C GLY A 159 1.19 -19.12 -2.58
N GLY A 160 1.80 -18.94 -3.74
CA GLY A 160 1.20 -18.28 -4.90
C GLY A 160 1.04 -16.76 -4.73
N PHE A 161 0.23 -16.16 -5.60
CA PHE A 161 -0.15 -14.75 -5.50
C PHE A 161 -1.55 -14.63 -4.91
N VAL A 162 -1.78 -13.57 -4.16
CA VAL A 162 -3.08 -13.22 -3.58
C VAL A 162 -3.47 -11.85 -4.08
N PHE A 163 -4.51 -11.74 -4.89
CA PHE A 163 -5.08 -10.47 -5.28
C PHE A 163 -6.17 -10.04 -4.31
N ILE A 164 -6.00 -8.89 -3.67
CA ILE A 164 -7.00 -8.31 -2.76
C ILE A 164 -7.99 -7.49 -3.58
N TRP A 165 -9.29 -7.78 -3.43
CA TRP A 165 -10.33 -7.02 -4.09
C TRP A 165 -10.28 -5.53 -3.68
N PRO A 166 -10.28 -4.59 -4.63
CA PRO A 166 -10.11 -3.19 -4.33
C PRO A 166 -11.40 -2.48 -3.89
N GLU A 167 -12.58 -3.12 -3.95
CA GLU A 167 -13.84 -2.46 -3.58
C GLU A 167 -14.36 -2.90 -2.20
N ASP A 168 -15.19 -2.06 -1.57
CA ASP A 168 -15.85 -2.35 -0.27
C ASP A 168 -16.94 -3.40 -0.42
N GLN A 169 -17.57 -3.40 -1.59
CA GLN A 169 -18.58 -4.39 -1.92
C GLN A 169 -17.92 -5.76 -2.14
N PRO A 170 -18.59 -6.85 -1.73
CA PRO A 170 -18.09 -8.20 -1.99
C PRO A 170 -17.70 -8.40 -3.45
N PRO A 171 -16.61 -9.14 -3.72
CA PRO A 171 -16.13 -9.31 -5.09
C PRO A 171 -17.14 -10.09 -5.95
N PRO A 172 -17.36 -9.67 -7.21
CA PRO A 172 -18.11 -10.46 -8.18
C PRO A 172 -17.34 -11.72 -8.59
N PRO A 173 -17.97 -12.64 -9.34
CA PRO A 173 -17.29 -13.80 -9.90
C PRO A 173 -16.03 -13.39 -10.69
N ALA A 174 -14.90 -14.04 -10.37
CA ALA A 174 -13.63 -13.84 -11.04
C ALA A 174 -13.35 -14.96 -12.03
N ARG A 175 -12.54 -14.65 -13.04
CA ARG A 175 -11.92 -15.64 -13.92
C ARG A 175 -10.42 -15.45 -13.93
N VAL A 176 -9.67 -16.55 -13.80
CA VAL A 176 -8.21 -16.59 -13.98
C VAL A 176 -7.96 -17.35 -15.28
N ASN A 177 -7.30 -16.71 -16.25
CA ASN A 177 -7.04 -17.28 -17.57
C ASN A 177 -8.31 -17.86 -18.24
N GLY A 178 -9.45 -17.18 -18.05
CA GLY A 178 -10.75 -17.56 -18.60
C GLY A 178 -11.53 -18.61 -17.79
N LYS A 179 -10.87 -19.32 -16.86
CA LYS A 179 -11.51 -20.32 -15.99
C LYS A 179 -12.14 -19.65 -14.76
N PRO A 180 -13.35 -20.05 -14.33
CA PRO A 180 -13.93 -19.56 -13.08
C PRO A 180 -12.98 -19.78 -11.91
N SER A 181 -12.86 -18.78 -11.03
CA SER A 181 -12.09 -18.89 -9.79
C SER A 181 -12.89 -18.30 -8.63
N ALA A 182 -12.77 -18.92 -7.46
CA ALA A 182 -13.52 -18.56 -6.26
C ALA A 182 -12.70 -17.62 -5.37
N TRP A 183 -13.41 -16.70 -4.72
CA TRP A 183 -12.85 -15.82 -3.70
C TRP A 183 -12.86 -16.51 -2.33
N GLN A 184 -11.85 -16.21 -1.52
CA GLN A 184 -11.81 -16.51 -0.10
C GLN A 184 -11.96 -15.18 0.65
N GLY A 185 -13.18 -14.83 1.06
CA GLY A 185 -13.49 -13.48 1.51
C GLY A 185 -13.28 -12.46 0.39
N ASN A 186 -12.31 -11.57 0.55
CA ASN A 186 -11.90 -10.58 -0.46
C ASN A 186 -10.59 -10.96 -1.19
N GLU A 187 -10.10 -12.19 -1.00
CA GLU A 187 -8.85 -12.68 -1.57
C GLU A 187 -9.08 -13.61 -2.76
N LEU A 188 -8.38 -13.37 -3.87
CA LEU A 188 -8.31 -14.28 -5.00
C LEU A 188 -6.91 -14.88 -5.10
N HIS A 189 -6.83 -16.19 -4.90
CA HIS A 189 -5.58 -16.93 -4.99
C HIS A 189 -5.27 -17.29 -6.45
N ILE A 190 -4.01 -17.10 -6.85
CA ILE A 190 -3.51 -17.32 -8.20
C ILE A 190 -2.23 -18.14 -8.10
N ALA A 191 -2.27 -19.37 -8.60
CA ALA A 191 -1.18 -20.35 -8.49
C ALA A 191 -0.45 -20.62 -9.82
N GLU A 192 -0.66 -19.77 -10.84
CA GLU A 192 -0.07 -19.95 -12.17
C GLU A 192 0.48 -18.64 -12.74
N LEU A 193 1.44 -18.76 -13.67
CA LEU A 193 2.02 -17.65 -14.43
C LEU A 193 2.19 -18.06 -15.91
N PRO A 194 2.02 -17.12 -16.85
CA PRO A 194 1.39 -15.82 -16.67
C PRO A 194 -0.10 -15.97 -16.28
N ALA A 195 -0.67 -14.95 -15.65
CA ALA A 195 -2.07 -14.97 -15.26
C ALA A 195 -2.78 -13.70 -15.69
N THR A 196 -3.98 -13.84 -16.26
CA THR A 196 -4.91 -12.75 -16.48
C THR A 196 -6.16 -12.99 -15.64
N VAL A 197 -6.36 -12.14 -14.64
CA VAL A 197 -7.59 -12.10 -13.85
C VAL A 197 -8.54 -11.09 -14.46
N VAL A 198 -9.79 -11.50 -14.64
CA VAL A 198 -10.88 -10.64 -15.06
C VAL A 198 -12.01 -10.74 -14.04
N VAL A 199 -12.45 -9.59 -13.55
CA VAL A 199 -13.61 -9.47 -12.65
C VAL A 199 -14.56 -8.45 -13.26
N ASN A 200 -15.80 -8.86 -13.50
CA ASN A 200 -16.85 -7.95 -13.97
C ASN A 200 -17.61 -7.47 -12.73
N ALA A 201 -17.28 -6.28 -12.24
CA ALA A 201 -18.09 -5.56 -11.27
C ALA A 201 -19.53 -5.53 -11.79
N ARG A 202 -20.51 -5.98 -11.00
CA ARG A 202 -21.92 -5.75 -11.35
C ARG A 202 -22.27 -4.32 -10.99
N ARG A 203 -23.17 -3.72 -11.78
CA ARG A 203 -23.84 -2.46 -11.47
C ARG A 203 -24.56 -2.54 -10.13
#